data_AF-A0A367FBH6-F1
#
_entry.id   AF-A0A367FBH6-F1
#
_cell.length_a   1.000
_cell.length_b   1.000
_cell.length_c   1.000
_cell.angle_alpha   90.00
_cell.angle_beta   90.00
_cell.angle_gamma   90.00
#
_symmetry.space_group_name_H-M   'P 1'
#
loop_
_entity.id
_entity.type
_entity.pdbx_description
1 polymer ?
#
loop_
_entity_poly.entity_id
_entity_poly.type
_entity_poly.pdbx_seq_one_letter_code
_entity_poly.pdbx_strand_id
1 'polypeptide(L)'
;MRGWLSEERLGGSRLVLVTRGAVAAGVGEGVADVAAATCWGLVRSAQSESPGRLVLVDAEPGGGPVSWASIQSAVGAAVVAGESQVALRGDRVLVPRLAKTGETAASPADSGLWGLGAGGTVLVTGGTGVLGAATARHLVARYGVER
;
A
#
# COMPACT_ATOMS: atom_id res chain seq x y z
N MET A 1 7.65 -18.90 -1.98
CA MET A 1 8.64 -17.82 -1.92
C MET A 1 9.94 -18.24 -1.23
N ARG A 2 9.93 -18.63 0.06
CA ARG A 2 11.15 -19.02 0.79
C ARG A 2 11.97 -20.10 0.10
N GLY A 3 11.33 -21.19 -0.33
CA GLY A 3 12.00 -22.28 -1.07
C GLY A 3 12.73 -21.78 -2.33
N TRP A 4 12.10 -20.93 -3.13
CA TRP A 4 12.71 -20.34 -4.34
C TRP A 4 13.91 -19.45 -4.00
N LEU A 5 13.81 -18.62 -2.95
CA LEU A 5 14.90 -17.73 -2.54
C LEU A 5 16.12 -18.48 -2.02
N SER A 6 15.91 -19.66 -1.40
CA SER A 6 16.98 -20.54 -0.92
C SER A 6 17.65 -21.39 -2.00
N GLU A 7 17.12 -21.42 -3.23
CA GLU A 7 17.71 -22.20 -4.32
C GLU A 7 18.92 -21.49 -4.93
N GLU A 8 20.11 -22.05 -4.72
CA GLU A 8 21.39 -21.46 -5.15
C GLU A 8 21.48 -21.26 -6.67
N ARG A 9 20.94 -22.20 -7.46
CA ARG A 9 20.86 -22.11 -8.93
C ARG A 9 20.10 -20.87 -9.41
N LEU A 10 19.23 -20.31 -8.57
CA LEU A 10 18.41 -19.13 -8.85
C LEU A 10 19.00 -17.85 -8.24
N GLY A 11 20.23 -17.89 -7.73
CA GLY A 11 20.90 -16.76 -7.07
C GLY A 11 21.06 -15.53 -7.97
N GLY A 12 21.28 -15.74 -9.27
CA GLY A 12 21.32 -14.67 -10.27
C GLY A 12 19.96 -14.27 -10.85
N SER A 13 18.88 -14.97 -10.46
CA SER A 13 17.53 -14.71 -10.96
C SER A 13 16.75 -13.77 -10.03
N ARG A 14 15.73 -13.13 -10.60
CA ARG A 14 14.73 -12.35 -9.85
C ARG A 14 13.37 -13.02 -9.95
N LEU A 15 12.67 -13.10 -8.83
CA LEU A 15 11.27 -13.54 -8.79
C LEU A 15 10.38 -12.31 -8.94
N VAL A 16 9.58 -12.30 -10.00
CA VAL A 16 8.60 -11.25 -10.28
C VAL A 16 7.24 -11.69 -9.77
N LEU A 17 6.63 -10.90 -8.89
CA LEU A 17 5.27 -11.12 -8.40
C LEU A 17 4.37 -10.08 -9.04
N VAL A 18 3.41 -10.57 -9.83
CA VAL A 18 2.46 -9.73 -10.56
C VAL A 18 1.12 -9.80 -9.85
N THR A 19 0.62 -8.64 -9.42
CA THR A 19 -0.74 -8.46 -8.90
C THR A 19 -1.57 -7.63 -9.87
N ARG A 20 -2.87 -7.49 -9.60
CA ARG A 20 -3.75 -6.61 -10.36
C ARG A 20 -4.64 -5.83 -9.41
N GLY A 21 -4.59 -4.51 -9.46
CA GLY A 21 -5.42 -3.65 -8.61
C GLY A 21 -5.14 -3.79 -7.11
N ALA A 22 -3.96 -4.27 -6.73
CA ALA A 22 -3.57 -4.45 -5.34
C ALA A 22 -3.08 -3.15 -4.69
N VAL A 23 -2.81 -2.11 -5.48
CA VAL A 23 -2.41 -0.78 -5.00
C VAL A 23 -3.19 0.32 -5.69
N ALA A 24 -3.45 1.40 -4.97
CA ALA A 24 -3.91 2.65 -5.54
C ALA A 24 -2.69 3.47 -6.01
N ALA A 25 -2.43 3.47 -7.32
CA ALA A 25 -1.26 4.12 -7.92
C ALA A 25 -1.58 5.50 -8.51
N GLY A 26 -2.86 5.74 -8.87
CA GLY A 26 -3.37 7.00 -9.37
C GLY A 26 -4.13 7.83 -8.33
N VAL A 27 -4.25 9.14 -8.59
CA VAL A 27 -5.09 10.03 -7.79
C VAL A 27 -6.56 9.60 -7.95
N GLY A 28 -7.25 9.39 -6.81
CA GLY A 28 -8.64 8.93 -6.80
C GLY A 28 -8.82 7.44 -7.10
N GLU A 29 -7.74 6.69 -7.31
CA GLU A 29 -7.80 5.23 -7.45
C GLU A 29 -8.04 4.58 -6.08
N GLY A 30 -8.92 3.58 -6.03
CA GLY A 30 -9.08 2.69 -4.88
C GLY A 30 -8.34 1.37 -5.09
N VAL A 31 -8.12 0.62 -4.01
CA VAL A 31 -7.62 -0.76 -4.10
C VAL A 31 -8.76 -1.67 -4.54
N ALA A 32 -8.65 -2.25 -5.74
CA ALA A 32 -9.67 -3.15 -6.28
C ALA A 32 -9.54 -4.59 -5.76
N ASP A 33 -8.31 -5.04 -5.46
CA ASP A 33 -8.03 -6.37 -4.89
C ASP A 33 -7.33 -6.23 -3.54
N VAL A 34 -8.13 -6.13 -2.49
CA VAL A 34 -7.65 -6.01 -1.10
C VAL A 34 -6.93 -7.27 -0.64
N ALA A 35 -7.30 -8.45 -1.16
CA ALA A 35 -6.65 -9.70 -0.80
C ALA A 35 -5.21 -9.72 -1.35
N ALA A 36 -5.01 -9.36 -2.61
CA ALA A 36 -3.68 -9.24 -3.20
C ALA A 36 -2.84 -8.12 -2.56
N ALA A 37 -3.47 -7.05 -2.05
CA ALA A 37 -2.78 -6.00 -1.31
C ALA A 37 -2.07 -6.51 -0.05
N THR A 38 -2.57 -7.58 0.59
CA THR A 38 -1.90 -8.18 1.75
C THR A 38 -0.53 -8.77 1.40
N CYS A 39 -0.39 -9.33 0.20
CA CYS A 39 0.87 -9.89 -0.30
C CYS A 39 1.96 -8.82 -0.45
N TRP A 40 1.59 -7.57 -0.78
CA TRP A 40 2.54 -6.48 -0.93
C TRP A 40 3.29 -6.18 0.37
N GLY A 41 2.62 -6.20 1.52
CA GLY A 41 3.26 -6.01 2.82
C GLY A 41 4.29 -7.10 3.13
N LEU A 42 3.93 -8.36 2.89
CA LEU A 42 4.80 -9.51 3.09
C LEU A 42 6.04 -9.45 2.17
N VAL A 43 5.83 -9.19 0.88
CA VAL A 43 6.91 -9.18 -0.11
C VAL A 43 7.85 -8.00 0.12
N ARG A 44 7.35 -6.85 0.58
CA ARG A 44 8.22 -5.74 1.00
C ARG A 44 9.17 -6.13 2.13
N SER A 45 8.69 -6.89 3.11
CA SER A 45 9.56 -7.44 4.17
C SER A 45 10.64 -8.35 3.58
N ALA A 46 10.25 -9.25 2.68
CA ALA A 46 11.19 -10.15 2.02
C ALA A 46 12.19 -9.43 1.10
N GLN A 47 11.81 -8.30 0.49
CA GLN A 47 12.71 -7.45 -0.28
C GLN A 47 13.81 -6.84 0.59
N SER A 48 13.51 -6.49 1.85
CA SER A 48 14.52 -6.01 2.81
C SER A 48 15.50 -7.12 3.22
N GLU A 49 15.02 -8.35 3.35
CA GLU A 49 15.87 -9.52 3.69
C GLU A 49 16.66 -10.05 2.48
N SER A 50 16.17 -9.84 1.26
CA SER A 50 16.81 -10.29 0.02
C SER A 50 16.80 -9.19 -1.06
N PRO A 51 17.63 -8.13 -0.88
CA PRO A 51 17.68 -7.01 -1.81
C PRO A 51 17.95 -7.43 -3.25
N GLY A 52 17.20 -6.87 -4.19
CA GLY A 52 17.38 -7.10 -5.63
C GLY A 52 16.89 -8.46 -6.15
N ARG A 53 16.37 -9.37 -5.28
CA ARG A 53 15.89 -10.70 -5.68
C ARG A 53 14.39 -10.76 -6.02
N LEU A 54 13.63 -9.76 -5.60
CA LEU A 54 12.17 -9.73 -5.71
C LEU A 54 11.71 -8.42 -6.36
N VAL A 55 10.83 -8.50 -7.35
CA VAL A 55 10.19 -7.34 -7.99
C VAL A 55 8.67 -7.49 -7.90
N LEU A 56 7.98 -6.46 -7.42
CA LEU A 56 6.52 -6.37 -7.42
C LEU A 56 6.04 -5.53 -8.60
N VAL A 57 5.04 -6.03 -9.31
CA VAL A 57 4.37 -5.34 -10.42
C VAL A 57 2.86 -5.38 -10.17
N ASP A 58 2.21 -4.24 -10.01
CA ASP A 58 0.75 -4.18 -9.98
C ASP A 58 0.17 -3.75 -11.33
N ALA A 59 -0.60 -4.61 -11.98
CA ALA A 59 -1.30 -4.29 -13.21
C ALA A 59 -2.61 -3.53 -12.96
N GLU A 60 -3.06 -2.84 -14.00
CA GLU A 60 -4.30 -2.06 -13.99
C GLU A 60 -5.53 -2.90 -13.62
N PRO A 61 -6.36 -2.44 -12.66
CA PRO A 61 -7.62 -3.09 -12.32
C PRO A 61 -8.60 -3.05 -13.49
N GLY A 62 -9.36 -4.13 -13.68
CA GLY A 62 -10.41 -4.20 -14.72
C GLY A 62 -9.93 -4.20 -16.18
N GLY A 63 -8.63 -4.00 -16.43
CA GLY A 63 -8.04 -4.11 -17.77
C GLY A 63 -8.00 -5.56 -18.29
N GLY A 64 -7.82 -5.70 -19.61
CA GLY A 64 -7.65 -7.00 -20.27
C GLY A 64 -6.43 -7.80 -19.77
N PRO A 65 -6.17 -8.97 -20.38
CA PRO A 65 -4.97 -9.75 -20.08
C PRO A 65 -3.73 -8.90 -20.22
N VAL A 66 -2.89 -8.86 -19.18
CA VAL A 66 -1.62 -8.13 -19.24
C VAL A 66 -0.65 -8.97 -20.06
N SER A 67 -0.08 -8.38 -21.11
CA SER A 67 0.86 -9.10 -21.95
C SER A 67 2.17 -9.37 -21.19
N TRP A 68 2.78 -10.52 -21.45
CA TRP A 68 4.09 -10.84 -20.90
C TRP A 68 5.16 -9.81 -21.32
N ALA A 69 5.09 -9.32 -22.55
CA ALA A 69 6.00 -8.29 -23.06
C ALA A 69 5.92 -6.98 -22.24
N SER A 70 4.71 -6.56 -21.86
CA SER A 70 4.50 -5.38 -21.01
C SER A 70 5.12 -5.58 -19.62
N ILE A 71 4.97 -6.77 -19.03
CA ILE A 71 5.59 -7.11 -17.73
C ILE A 71 7.11 -7.11 -17.85
N GLN A 72 7.67 -7.74 -18.89
CA GLN A 72 9.12 -7.77 -19.12
C GLN A 72 9.71 -6.37 -19.29
N SER A 73 9.04 -5.51 -20.07
CA SER A 73 9.45 -4.11 -20.26
C SER A 73 9.43 -3.35 -18.94
N ALA A 74 8.36 -3.47 -18.16
CA ALA A 74 8.23 -2.86 -16.84
C ALA A 74 9.31 -3.31 -15.85
N VAL A 75 9.56 -4.63 -15.79
CA VAL A 75 10.60 -5.21 -14.94
C VAL A 75 11.98 -4.74 -15.38
N GLY A 76 12.26 -4.69 -16.68
CA GLY A 76 13.51 -4.17 -17.23
C GLY A 76 13.74 -2.71 -16.83
N ALA A 77 12.74 -1.86 -17.01
CA ALA A 77 12.79 -0.45 -16.60
C ALA A 77 13.02 -0.31 -15.09
N ALA A 78 12.30 -1.08 -14.27
CA ALA A 78 12.46 -1.09 -12.82
C ALA A 78 13.88 -1.50 -12.42
N VAL A 79 14.42 -2.57 -13.01
CA VAL A 79 15.78 -3.05 -12.73
C VAL A 79 16.83 -2.00 -13.06
N VAL A 80 16.74 -1.34 -14.22
CA VAL A 80 17.66 -0.29 -14.65
C VAL A 80 17.58 0.93 -13.72
N ALA A 81 16.38 1.29 -13.26
CA ALA A 81 16.15 2.39 -12.34
C ALA A 81 16.48 2.04 -10.87
N GLY A 82 16.81 0.78 -10.56
CA GLY A 82 17.05 0.34 -9.18
C GLY A 82 15.78 0.15 -8.34
N GLU A 83 14.61 0.08 -8.99
CA GLU A 83 13.32 -0.05 -8.34
C GLU A 83 12.91 -1.52 -8.18
N SER A 84 12.30 -1.83 -7.03
CA SER A 84 11.80 -3.16 -6.71
C SER A 84 10.26 -3.26 -6.72
N GLN A 85 9.58 -2.13 -6.94
CA GLN A 85 8.13 -2.04 -6.89
C GLN A 85 7.66 -1.08 -7.98
N VAL A 86 6.73 -1.53 -8.83
CA VAL A 86 6.13 -0.71 -9.88
C VAL A 86 4.63 -1.00 -10.04
N ALA A 87 3.89 -0.03 -10.56
CA ALA A 87 2.52 -0.20 -11.01
C ALA A 87 2.41 0.12 -12.51
N LEU A 88 1.74 -0.74 -13.26
CA LEU A 88 1.42 -0.57 -14.67
C LEU A 88 0.00 -0.04 -14.81
N ARG A 89 -0.14 1.13 -15.44
CA ARG A 89 -1.43 1.77 -15.76
C ARG A 89 -1.37 2.24 -17.22
N GLY A 90 -2.06 1.53 -18.12
CA GLY A 90 -1.79 1.60 -19.56
C GLY A 90 -0.31 1.38 -19.87
N ASP A 91 0.28 2.28 -20.65
CA ASP A 91 1.71 2.22 -21.04
C ASP A 91 2.67 2.88 -20.03
N ARG A 92 2.15 3.31 -18.88
CA ARG A 92 2.97 4.00 -17.87
C ARG A 92 3.42 3.04 -16.78
N VAL A 93 4.71 3.14 -16.47
CA VAL A 93 5.33 2.55 -15.28
C VAL A 93 5.37 3.61 -14.18
N LEU A 94 4.65 3.37 -13.10
CA LEU A 94 4.63 4.23 -11.92
C LEU A 94 5.47 3.61 -10.82
N VAL A 95 6.19 4.43 -10.07
CA VAL A 95 7.09 3.99 -9.00
C VAL A 95 6.66 4.64 -7.68
N PRO A 96 6.52 3.88 -6.59
CA PRO A 96 6.11 4.45 -5.31
C PRO A 96 7.20 5.37 -4.75
N ARG A 97 6.77 6.54 -4.28
CA ARG A 97 7.58 7.51 -3.56
C ARG A 97 6.82 8.04 -2.37
N LEU A 98 7.54 8.26 -1.27
CA LEU A 98 7.00 9.02 -0.15
C LEU A 98 7.15 10.51 -0.47
N ALA A 99 6.04 11.23 -0.36
CA ALA A 99 6.01 12.67 -0.47
C ALA A 99 5.41 13.24 0.82
N LYS A 100 5.87 14.42 1.24
CA LYS A 100 5.24 15.15 2.33
C LYS A 100 3.85 15.58 1.87
N THR A 101 2.82 15.18 2.60
CA THR A 101 1.48 15.73 2.38
C THR A 101 1.51 17.20 2.82
N GLY A 102 1.05 18.10 1.96
CA GLY A 102 0.92 19.52 2.33
C GLY A 102 0.03 19.69 3.57
N GLU A 103 0.18 20.82 4.26
CA GLU A 103 -0.74 21.27 5.32
C GLU A 103 -2.07 21.72 4.69
N THR A 104 -2.77 20.79 4.05
CA THR A 104 -4.14 20.99 3.56
C THR A 104 -5.06 19.97 4.22
N ALA A 105 -4.83 19.70 5.50
CA ALA A 105 -5.89 19.24 6.35
C ALA A 105 -6.60 20.49 6.86
N ALA A 106 -7.78 20.80 6.33
CA ALA A 106 -8.75 21.55 7.11
C ALA A 106 -8.77 20.90 8.51
N SER A 107 -8.63 21.71 9.56
CA SER A 107 -8.64 21.17 10.91
C SER A 107 -9.93 20.38 11.06
N PRO A 108 -9.91 19.10 11.49
CA PRO A 108 -11.14 18.33 11.70
C PRO A 108 -12.05 18.97 12.77
N ALA A 109 -11.53 19.95 13.53
CA ALA A 109 -12.31 20.80 14.41
C ALA A 109 -13.22 21.78 13.66
N ASP A 110 -12.86 22.19 12.43
CA ASP A 110 -13.62 23.14 11.61
C ASP A 110 -14.75 22.44 10.82
N SER A 111 -14.71 21.11 10.69
CA SER A 111 -15.68 20.32 9.90
C SER A 111 -16.85 19.77 10.70
N GLY A 112 -17.00 20.13 11.98
CA GLY A 112 -18.15 19.69 12.77
C GLY A 112 -18.23 18.16 12.85
N LEU A 113 -17.37 17.57 13.69
CA LEU A 113 -17.59 16.23 14.21
C LEU A 113 -17.79 15.11 13.15
N TRP A 114 -17.15 15.09 11.98
CA TRP A 114 -17.29 13.94 11.05
C TRP A 114 -18.76 13.57 10.68
N GLY A 115 -19.74 14.45 10.91
CA GLY A 115 -21.16 14.12 10.85
C GLY A 115 -21.71 13.25 12.00
N LEU A 116 -20.92 12.92 13.01
CA LEU A 116 -21.36 12.36 14.28
C LEU A 116 -22.08 13.47 15.05
N GLY A 117 -23.41 13.48 15.06
CA GLY A 117 -24.16 14.43 15.88
C GLY A 117 -23.74 14.39 17.37
N ALA A 118 -24.13 15.41 18.14
CA ALA A 118 -23.97 15.37 19.59
C ALA A 118 -24.55 14.05 20.14
N GLY A 119 -23.75 13.28 20.88
CA GLY A 119 -24.13 11.95 21.40
C GLY A 119 -23.75 10.74 20.53
N GLY A 120 -22.95 10.91 19.46
CA GLY A 120 -22.45 9.79 18.67
C GLY A 120 -21.51 8.84 19.44
N THR A 121 -21.66 7.52 19.27
CA THR A 121 -20.78 6.50 19.87
C THR A 121 -19.59 6.19 18.97
N VAL A 122 -18.39 6.12 19.55
CA VAL A 122 -17.16 5.71 18.83
C VAL A 122 -16.61 4.40 19.40
N LEU A 123 -16.43 3.39 18.55
CA LEU A 123 -15.78 2.12 18.91
C LEU A 123 -14.28 2.18 18.60
N VAL A 124 -13.45 1.94 19.62
CA VAL A 124 -11.98 1.81 19.46
C VAL A 124 -11.57 0.36 19.68
N THR A 125 -11.23 -0.34 18.61
CA THR A 125 -10.66 -1.69 18.71
C THR A 125 -9.23 -1.62 19.25
N GLY A 126 -8.89 -2.50 20.20
CA GLY A 126 -7.64 -2.38 20.96
C GLY A 126 -7.59 -1.14 21.86
N GLY A 127 -8.75 -0.57 22.21
CA GLY A 127 -8.89 0.68 22.99
C GLY A 127 -8.22 0.68 24.36
N THR A 128 -7.94 -0.50 24.93
CA THR A 128 -7.24 -0.63 26.22
C THR A 128 -5.71 -0.63 26.08
N GLY A 129 -5.17 -0.68 24.86
CA GLY A 129 -3.74 -0.57 24.59
C GLY A 129 -3.23 0.88 24.66
N VAL A 130 -1.91 1.07 24.61
CA VAL A 130 -1.27 2.39 24.74
C VAL A 130 -1.82 3.40 23.74
N LEU A 131 -1.85 3.04 22.44
CA LEU A 131 -2.38 3.89 21.38
C LEU A 131 -3.90 4.02 21.48
N GLY A 132 -4.61 2.93 21.76
CA GLY A 132 -6.07 2.94 21.92
C GLY A 132 -6.55 3.91 23.02
N ALA A 133 -5.89 3.89 24.17
CA ALA A 133 -6.20 4.77 25.30
C ALA A 133 -5.81 6.23 25.02
N ALA A 134 -4.73 6.47 24.28
CA ALA A 134 -4.36 7.81 23.82
C ALA A 134 -5.41 8.36 22.84
N THR A 135 -5.83 7.57 21.86
CA THR A 135 -6.88 7.91 20.89
C THR A 135 -8.21 8.20 21.58
N ALA A 136 -8.65 7.33 22.50
CA ALA A 136 -9.89 7.54 23.27
C ALA A 136 -9.86 8.84 24.07
N ARG A 137 -8.75 9.16 24.74
CA ARG A 137 -8.58 10.44 25.45
C ARG A 137 -8.62 11.64 24.51
N HIS A 138 -8.04 11.53 23.32
CA HIS A 138 -8.08 12.58 22.31
C HIS A 138 -9.51 12.83 21.81
N LEU A 139 -10.28 11.76 21.57
CA LEU A 139 -11.68 11.83 21.15
C LEU A 139 -12.56 12.53 22.20
N VAL A 140 -12.41 12.19 23.49
CA VAL A 140 -13.11 12.88 24.58
C VAL A 140 -12.69 14.36 24.65
N ALA A 141 -11.38 14.64 24.70
CA ALA A 141 -10.87 15.99 24.96
C ALA A 141 -11.06 16.98 23.80
N ARG A 142 -11.06 16.51 22.55
CA ARG A 142 -11.12 17.37 21.36
C ARG A 142 -12.45 17.31 20.63
N TYR A 143 -13.20 16.21 20.77
CA TYR A 143 -14.43 15.98 20.01
C TYR A 143 -15.66 15.75 20.91
N GLY A 144 -15.51 15.82 22.23
CA GLY A 144 -16.65 15.76 23.16
C GLY A 144 -17.37 14.41 23.18
N VAL A 145 -16.72 13.35 22.72
CA VAL A 145 -17.27 11.98 22.80
C VAL A 145 -17.42 11.62 24.29
N GLU A 146 -18.60 11.15 24.67
CA GLU A 146 -18.88 10.71 26.04
C GLU A 146 -18.27 9.33 26.31
N ARG A 147 -17.94 9.07 27.59
CA ARG A 147 -17.32 7.81 28.02
C ARG A 147 -18.30 6.65 28.10
#